data_AF-A0A938APN2-F1
#
_entry.id   AF-A0A938APN2-F1
#
_cell.length_a   1.000
_cell.length_b   1.000
_cell.length_c   1.000
_cell.angle_alpha   90.00
_cell.angle_beta   90.00
_cell.angle_gamma   90.00
#
_symmetry.space_group_name_H-M   'P 1'
#
loop_
_entity.id
_entity.type
_entity.pdbx_description
1 polymer ?
#
loop_
_entity_poly.entity_id
_entity_poly.type
_entity_poly.pdbx_seq_one_letter_code
_entity_poly.pdbx_strand_id
1 'polypeptide(L)' 'MTRLSRLPPRDLEALSAYADGRLSAAERQALDARLGSDTELRTALDQIRATASLLRALPSVRPPR' A
#
# COMPACT_ATOMS: atom_id res chain seq x y z
N MET A 1 14.85 -5.33 9.09
CA MET A 1 14.91 -4.01 8.43
C MET A 1 13.95 -4.04 7.24
N THR A 2 12.87 -3.27 7.32
CA THR A 2 11.68 -3.40 6.46
C THR A 2 12.01 -3.10 4.99
N ARG A 3 11.58 -3.95 4.05
CA ARG A 3 11.85 -3.78 2.60
C ARG A 3 11.31 -2.46 2.04
N LEU A 4 10.27 -1.90 2.66
CA LEU A 4 9.69 -0.59 2.31
C LEU A 4 10.74 0.55 2.25
N SER A 5 11.78 0.50 3.10
CA SER A 5 12.83 1.55 3.14
C SER A 5 13.73 1.60 1.91
N ARG A 6 13.67 0.58 1.03
CA ARG A 6 14.45 0.53 -0.21
C ARG A 6 13.72 1.15 -1.40
N LEU A 7 12.40 1.32 -1.30
CA LEU A 7 11.60 1.90 -2.37
C LEU A 7 11.67 3.43 -2.34
N PRO A 8 11.65 4.09 -3.52
CA PRO A 8 11.59 5.52 -3.57
C PRO A 8 10.25 6.02 -2.97
N PRO A 9 10.23 7.20 -2.31
CA PRO A 9 9.04 7.72 -1.63
C PRO A 9 7.80 7.79 -2.54
N ARG A 10 7.99 8.15 -3.81
CA ARG A 10 6.91 8.23 -4.81
C ARG A 10 6.26 6.88 -5.09
N ASP A 11 7.03 5.79 -5.08
CA ASP A 11 6.46 4.46 -5.29
C ASP A 11 5.71 3.98 -4.04
N LEU A 12 6.22 4.31 -2.85
CA LEU A 12 5.48 4.04 -1.60
C LEU A 12 4.14 4.77 -1.55
N GLU A 13 4.12 6.05 -1.97
CA GLU A 13 2.90 6.84 -2.04
C GLU A 13 1.91 6.27 -3.07
N ALA A 14 2.38 5.88 -4.26
CA ALA A 14 1.55 5.24 -5.28
C ALA A 14 0.98 3.90 -4.80
N LEU A 15 1.77 3.07 -4.12
CA LEU A 15 1.32 1.80 -3.54
C LEU A 15 0.29 2.00 -2.43
N SER A 16 0.47 3.01 -1.59
CA SER A 16 -0.48 3.39 -0.54
C SER A 16 -1.81 3.85 -1.15
N ALA A 17 -1.76 4.76 -2.14
CA ALA A 17 -2.93 5.21 -2.87
C ALA A 17 -3.65 4.06 -3.60
N TYR A 18 -2.90 3.12 -4.19
CA TYR A 18 -3.46 1.91 -4.81
C TYR A 18 -4.16 1.01 -3.78
N ALA A 19 -3.56 0.80 -2.61
CA ALA A 19 -4.15 0.00 -1.53
C ALA A 19 -5.43 0.63 -0.97
N ASP A 20 -5.51 1.97 -0.95
CA ASP A 20 -6.70 2.71 -0.55
C ASP A 20 -7.74 2.88 -1.67
N GLY A 21 -7.44 2.46 -2.90
CA GLY A 21 -8.33 2.66 -4.05
C GLY A 21 -8.44 4.12 -4.52
N ARG A 22 -7.45 4.95 -4.21
CA ARG A 22 -7.41 6.39 -4.51
C ARG A 22 -6.74 6.76 -5.84
N LEU A 23 -6.31 5.78 -6.61
CA LEU A 23 -5.74 6.00 -7.95
C LEU A 23 -6.83 6.08 -9.01
N SER A 24 -6.61 6.91 -10.04
CA SER A 24 -7.43 6.88 -11.26
C SER A 24 -7.26 5.56 -12.02
N ALA A 25 -8.17 5.25 -12.93
CA ALA A 25 -8.10 4.02 -13.73
C ALA A 25 -6.79 3.90 -14.53
N ALA A 26 -6.31 5.01 -15.09
CA ALA A 26 -5.06 5.04 -15.85
C ALA A 26 -3.83 4.78 -14.96
N GLU A 27 -3.76 5.42 -13.79
CA GLU A 27 -2.68 5.21 -12.82
C GLU A 27 -2.68 3.78 -12.28
N ARG A 28 -3.87 3.25 -12.00
CA ARG A 28 -4.05 1.88 -11.54
C ARG A 28 -3.54 0.89 -12.58
N GLN A 29 -3.91 1.05 -13.85
CA GLN A 29 -3.45 0.17 -14.92
C GLN A 29 -1.93 0.25 -15.13
N ALA A 30 -1.35 1.44 -15.08
CA ALA A 30 0.10 1.61 -15.17
C ALA A 30 0.83 0.93 -13.99
N LEU A 31 0.28 1.04 -12.77
CA LEU A 31 0.85 0.39 -11.61
C LEU A 31 0.66 -1.13 -11.63
N ASP A 32 -0.48 -1.63 -12.11
CA ASP A 32 -0.72 -3.07 -12.31
C ASP A 32 0.29 -3.68 -13.30
N ALA A 33 0.60 -2.97 -14.39
CA ALA A 33 1.64 -3.40 -15.33
C ALA A 33 3.02 -3.48 -14.66
N ARG A 34 3.40 -2.48 -13.84
CA ARG A 34 4.65 -2.48 -13.07
C ARG A 34 4.68 -3.59 -12.02
N LEU A 35 3.58 -3.79 -11.29
CA LEU A 35 3.42 -4.90 -10.37
C LEU A 35 3.59 -6.23 -11.10
N GLY A 36 3.17 -6.33 -12.36
CA GLY A 36 3.36 -7.49 -13.24
C GLY A 36 4.82 -7.92 -13.44
N SER A 37 5.77 -6.99 -13.44
CA SER A 37 7.19 -7.29 -13.65
C SER A 37 8.03 -7.23 -12.37
N ASP A 38 7.59 -6.48 -11.37
CA ASP A 38 8.39 -6.21 -10.16
C ASP A 38 7.88 -6.96 -8.92
N THR A 39 8.63 -8.00 -8.53
CA THR A 39 8.34 -8.83 -7.35
C THR A 39 8.59 -8.08 -6.03
N GLU A 40 9.54 -7.13 -6.00
CA GLU A 40 9.80 -6.33 -4.80
C GLU A 40 8.63 -5.37 -4.55
N LEU A 41 8.12 -4.74 -5.61
CA LEU A 41 6.95 -3.86 -5.57
C LEU A 41 5.69 -4.59 -5.08
N ARG A 42 5.47 -5.83 -5.56
CA ARG A 42 4.39 -6.69 -5.06
C ARG A 42 4.53 -7.01 -3.57
N THR A 43 5.75 -7.34 -3.13
CA THR A 43 6.01 -7.66 -1.71
C THR A 43 5.73 -6.44 -0.83
N ALA A 44 6.12 -5.24 -1.29
CA ALA A 44 5.85 -4.00 -0.58
C ALA A 44 4.34 -3.70 -0.49
N LEU A 45 3.60 -3.90 -1.58
CA LEU A 45 2.14 -3.76 -1.58
C LEU A 45 1.47 -4.70 -0.58
N ASP A 46 1.91 -5.97 -0.54
CA ASP A 46 1.41 -6.96 0.41
C ASP A 46 1.66 -6.53 1.87
N GLN A 47 2.87 -6.03 2.18
CA GLN A 47 3.20 -5.49 3.51
C GLN A 47 2.32 -4.30 3.91
N ILE A 48 2.06 -3.38 2.98
CA ILE A 48 1.17 -2.23 3.22
C ILE A 48 -0.26 -2.72 3.52
N ARG A 49 -0.78 -3.65 2.72
CA ARG A 49 -2.12 -4.23 2.91
C ARG A 49 -2.24 -5.00 4.22
N ALA A 50 -1.25 -5.81 4.56
CA ALA A 50 -1.21 -6.55 5.82
C ALA A 50 -1.23 -5.58 7.02
N THR A 51 -0.41 -4.53 6.97
CA THR A 51 -0.38 -3.49 8.01
C THR A 51 -1.72 -2.77 8.12
N ALA A 52 -2.29 -2.34 7.00
CA ALA A 52 -3.60 -1.69 6.97
C ALA A 52 -4.71 -2.61 7.52
N SER A 53 -4.66 -3.90 7.21
CA SER A 53 -5.61 -4.87 7.73
C SER A 53 -5.47 -5.07 9.24
N LEU A 54 -4.25 -5.12 9.76
CA LEU A 54 -4.00 -5.19 11.21
C LEU A 54 -4.55 -3.96 11.92
N LEU A 55 -4.31 -2.76 11.37
CA LEU A 55 -4.84 -1.51 11.90
C LEU A 55 -6.38 -1.47 11.88
N ARG A 56 -7.01 -1.95 10.81
CA ARG A 56 -8.48 -2.05 10.71
C ARG A 56 -9.08 -3.08 11.67
N ALA A 57 -8.31 -4.09 12.06
CA ALA A 57 -8.75 -5.11 13.02
C ALA A 57 -8.66 -4.64 14.48
N LEU A 58 -8.01 -3.50 14.76
CA LEU A 58 -7.95 -2.96 16.10
C LEU A 58 -9.34 -2.53 16.59
N PRO A 59 -9.67 -2.76 17.88
CA PRO A 59 -10.93 -2.30 18.45
C PRO A 59 -11.02 -0.78 18.38
N SER A 60 -12.16 -0.27 17.89
CA SER A 60 -12.43 1.16 17.88
C SER A 60 -12.63 1.66 19.30
N VAL A 61 -11.64 2.38 19.85
CA VAL A 61 -11.75 3.03 21.15
C VAL A 61 -12.54 4.33 20.95
N ARG A 62 -13.75 4.38 21.51
CA ARG A 62 -14.54 5.61 21.53
C ARG A 62 -13.89 6.58 22.52
N PRO A 63 -13.43 7.77 22.11
CA PRO A 63 -12.84 8.72 23.05
C PRO A 63 -13.88 9.10 24.13
N PRO A 64 -13.48 9.23 25.41
CA PRO A 64 -14.35 9.75 26.44
C PRO A 64 -14.77 11.17 26.05
N ARG A 65 -16.07 11.46 26.19
CA ARG A 65 -16.67 12.76 25.87
C ARG A 65 -16.23 13.83 26.86
#